data_AF-A0AAD7MT87-F1
#
_entry.id   AF-A0AAD7MT87-F1
#
_cell.length_a   1.000
_cell.length_b   1.000
_cell.length_c   1.000
_cell.angle_alpha   90.00
_cell.angle_beta   90.00
_cell.angle_gamma   90.00
#
_symmetry.space_group_name_H-M   'P 1'
#
loop_
_entity.id
_entity.type
_entity.pdbx_description
1 polymer ?
#
loop_
_entity_poly.entity_id
_entity_poly.type
_entity_poly.pdbx_seq_one_letter_code
_entity_poly.pdbx_strand_id
1 'polypeptide(L)'
;MESIAGPSTVSFQGPSTTAATRKKRAYRYMHEKPSERGDVLDERIDEFAERIREHYDLSEPGDPSSTTDDITVVGRIIQGDNAGEDSSQLADGAIALESSRALTNGARVSLRFDLNLKIRGCP
;
A
#
# COMPACT_ATOMS: atom_id res chain seq x y z
N MET A 1 22.71 -31.22 -1.71
CA MET A 1 21.66 -31.55 -0.74
C MET A 1 22.36 -31.70 0.59
N GLU A 2 22.26 -30.71 1.47
CA GLU A 2 22.83 -30.80 2.80
C GLU A 2 21.68 -30.79 3.79
N SER A 3 21.52 -31.94 4.45
CA SER A 3 20.45 -32.27 5.40
C SER A 3 20.82 -31.71 6.76
N ILE A 4 19.96 -30.87 7.35
CA ILE A 4 20.08 -30.48 8.75
C ILE A 4 18.70 -30.51 9.41
N ALA A 5 18.67 -31.20 10.57
CA ALA A 5 17.65 -31.23 11.63
C ALA A 5 16.42 -32.15 11.44
N GLY A 6 16.57 -33.42 11.85
CA GLY A 6 15.56 -34.28 12.48
C GLY A 6 14.19 -34.49 11.80
N PRO A 7 13.30 -35.33 12.36
CA PRO A 7 11.92 -35.43 11.90
C PRO A 7 11.12 -34.23 12.43
N SER A 8 11.35 -33.06 11.85
CA SER A 8 10.49 -31.88 12.04
C SER A 8 9.25 -32.03 11.15
N THR A 9 8.06 -31.96 11.73
CA THR A 9 6.79 -31.83 11.01
C THR A 9 6.56 -30.44 10.42
N VAL A 10 7.47 -29.48 10.67
CA VAL A 10 7.38 -28.12 10.14
C VAL A 10 8.11 -28.02 8.81
N SER A 11 7.36 -27.80 7.73
CA SER A 11 7.92 -27.45 6.43
C SER A 11 8.16 -25.94 6.35
N PHE A 12 9.41 -25.53 6.15
CA PHE A 12 9.74 -24.13 5.88
C PHE A 12 9.17 -23.71 4.51
N GLN A 13 8.13 -22.89 4.51
CA GLN A 13 7.72 -22.14 3.32
C GLN A 13 8.43 -20.78 3.34
N GLY A 14 9.59 -20.74 2.72
CA GLY A 14 10.30 -19.49 2.49
C GLY A 14 10.76 -19.37 1.05
N PRO A 15 11.35 -18.23 0.72
CA PRO A 15 11.70 -17.93 -0.66
C PRO A 15 12.81 -18.87 -1.15
N SER A 16 12.77 -19.25 -2.43
CA SER A 16 13.56 -20.38 -2.99
C SER A 16 15.04 -20.37 -2.58
N THR A 17 15.58 -21.56 -2.30
CA THR A 17 16.95 -21.76 -1.79
C THR A 17 18.00 -21.93 -2.89
N THR A 18 17.62 -21.77 -4.16
CA THR A 18 18.54 -21.82 -5.31
C THR A 18 19.69 -20.82 -5.13
N ALA A 19 20.90 -21.21 -5.55
CA ALA A 19 22.12 -20.41 -5.37
C ALA A 19 22.00 -18.97 -5.90
N ALA A 20 21.31 -18.78 -7.03
CA ALA A 20 21.05 -17.46 -7.62
C ALA A 20 20.15 -16.60 -6.71
N THR A 21 19.05 -17.15 -6.20
CA THR A 21 18.13 -16.45 -5.30
C THR A 21 18.79 -16.13 -3.96
N ARG A 22 19.61 -17.06 -3.45
CA ARG A 22 20.42 -16.85 -2.25
C ARG A 22 21.41 -15.71 -2.42
N LYS A 23 22.13 -15.66 -3.55
CA LYS A 23 23.08 -14.58 -3.87
C LYS A 23 22.39 -13.21 -4.00
N LYS A 24 21.20 -13.15 -4.59
CA LYS A 24 20.37 -11.93 -4.65
C LYS A 24 19.94 -11.42 -3.27
N ARG A 25 19.71 -12.32 -2.30
CA ARG A 25 19.36 -11.95 -0.91
C ARG A 25 20.56 -11.79 0.03
N ALA A 26 21.74 -12.30 -0.35
CA ALA A 26 22.91 -12.36 0.53
C ALA A 26 23.51 -10.99 0.86
N TYR A 27 23.30 -9.99 -0.01
CA TYR A 27 23.79 -8.63 0.20
C TYR A 27 22.61 -7.65 0.18
N ARG A 28 22.06 -7.39 1.37
CA ARG A 28 21.26 -6.19 1.65
C ARG A 28 21.92 -5.46 2.81
N TYR A 29 22.23 -4.20 2.59
CA TYR A 29 22.78 -3.36 3.64
C TYR A 29 21.73 -3.21 4.75
N MET A 30 22.11 -3.41 6.01
CA MET A 30 21.19 -3.37 7.17
C MET A 30 20.86 -1.94 7.61
N HIS A 31 20.65 -1.04 6.65
CA HIS A 31 20.27 0.33 6.90
C HIS A 31 19.31 0.76 5.79
N GLU A 32 18.15 1.26 6.19
CA GLU A 32 17.13 1.80 5.31
C GLU A 32 17.23 3.33 5.29
N LYS A 33 17.10 3.94 4.10
CA LYS A 33 16.93 5.39 4.01
C LYS A 33 15.43 5.70 3.98
N PRO A 34 14.93 6.59 4.87
CA PRO A 34 13.52 6.98 4.86
C PRO A 34 13.03 7.53 3.51
N SER A 35 13.90 8.18 2.75
CA SER A 35 13.60 8.65 1.39
C SER A 35 13.31 7.48 0.44
N GLU A 36 14.22 6.51 0.37
CA GLU A 36 14.07 5.31 -0.49
C GLU A 36 12.81 4.54 -0.12
N ARG A 37 12.48 4.44 1.18
CA ARG A 37 11.23 3.84 1.63
C ARG A 37 10.01 4.62 1.14
N GLY A 38 10.04 5.95 1.22
CA GLY A 38 8.98 6.80 0.70
C GLY A 38 8.78 6.61 -0.81
N ASP A 39 9.87 6.58 -1.56
CA ASP A 39 9.83 6.45 -3.02
C ASP A 39 9.20 5.12 -3.44
N VAL A 40 9.55 4.01 -2.79
CA VAL A 40 8.93 2.70 -3.01
C VAL A 40 7.43 2.70 -2.68
N LEU A 41 7.01 3.51 -1.72
CA LEU A 41 5.60 3.60 -1.35
C LEU A 41 4.80 4.41 -2.38
N ASP A 42 5.39 5.46 -2.95
CA ASP A 42 4.77 6.22 -4.05
C ASP A 42 4.69 5.39 -5.33
N GLU A 43 5.79 4.71 -5.70
CA GLU A 43 5.84 3.84 -6.88
C GLU A 43 4.71 2.80 -6.86
N ARG A 44 4.37 2.28 -5.69
CA ARG A 44 3.23 1.35 -5.54
C ARG A 44 1.90 2.03 -5.85
N ILE A 45 1.68 3.25 -5.36
CA ILE A 45 0.45 3.99 -5.63
C ILE A 45 0.31 4.24 -7.13
N ASP A 46 1.39 4.66 -7.78
CA ASP A 46 1.43 4.96 -9.21
C ASP A 46 1.21 3.68 -10.06
N GLU A 47 1.85 2.57 -9.70
CA GLU A 47 1.65 1.26 -10.35
C GLU A 47 0.18 0.80 -10.27
N PHE A 48 -0.47 0.98 -9.11
CA PHE A 48 -1.88 0.65 -8.95
C PHE A 48 -2.79 1.62 -9.70
N ALA A 49 -2.47 2.91 -9.70
CA ALA A 49 -3.22 3.92 -10.45
C ALA A 49 -3.26 3.58 -11.93
N GLU A 50 -2.11 3.22 -12.51
CA GLU A 50 -2.02 2.85 -13.92
C GLU A 50 -2.79 1.56 -14.22
N ARG A 51 -2.64 0.52 -13.38
CA ARG A 51 -3.39 -0.74 -13.55
C ARG A 51 -4.90 -0.57 -13.48
N ILE A 52 -5.38 0.24 -12.53
CA ILE A 52 -6.80 0.51 -12.36
C ILE A 52 -7.32 1.29 -13.57
N ARG A 53 -6.56 2.29 -14.02
CA ARG A 53 -6.88 3.10 -15.20
C ARG A 53 -7.01 2.24 -16.45
N GLU A 54 -6.03 1.37 -16.72
CA GLU A 54 -6.05 0.45 -17.86
C GLU A 54 -7.18 -0.58 -17.78
N HIS A 55 -7.45 -1.13 -16.59
CA HIS A 55 -8.44 -2.20 -16.44
C HIS A 55 -9.89 -1.71 -16.54
N TYR A 56 -10.18 -0.51 -16.02
CA TYR A 56 -11.52 0.05 -15.97
C TYR A 56 -11.79 1.14 -17.01
N ASP A 57 -10.82 1.43 -17.89
CA ASP A 57 -10.88 2.50 -18.90
C ASP A 57 -11.27 3.87 -18.30
N LEU A 58 -10.60 4.21 -17.18
CA LEU A 58 -10.89 5.42 -16.42
C LEU A 58 -10.04 6.60 -16.92
N SER A 59 -10.55 7.82 -16.68
CA SER A 59 -9.76 9.04 -16.83
C SER A 59 -8.60 9.08 -15.83
N GLU A 60 -7.64 9.95 -16.09
CA GLU A 60 -6.50 10.16 -15.19
C GLU A 60 -6.97 10.54 -13.78
N PRO A 61 -6.36 9.97 -12.71
CA PRO A 61 -6.75 10.29 -11.35
C PRO A 61 -6.58 11.77 -11.04
N GLY A 62 -7.56 12.36 -10.34
CA GLY A 62 -7.56 13.77 -9.94
C GLY A 62 -6.99 14.00 -8.55
N ASP A 63 -6.80 15.28 -8.21
CA ASP A 63 -6.40 15.72 -6.87
C ASP A 63 -7.63 15.93 -5.96
N PRO A 64 -7.81 15.13 -4.88
CA PRO A 64 -8.91 15.28 -3.94
C PRO A 64 -8.85 16.53 -3.06
N SER A 65 -7.70 17.23 -3.02
CA SER A 65 -7.53 18.39 -2.14
C SER A 65 -7.97 19.73 -2.76
N SER A 66 -8.14 19.78 -4.09
CA SER A 66 -8.34 21.04 -4.82
C SER A 66 -9.60 21.13 -5.69
N THR A 67 -10.32 20.03 -5.87
CA THR A 67 -11.46 19.96 -6.81
C THR A 67 -12.82 19.87 -6.10
N THR A 68 -13.85 20.51 -6.67
CA THR A 68 -15.25 20.44 -6.24
C THR A 68 -16.11 19.51 -7.10
N ASP A 69 -15.58 19.07 -8.24
CA ASP A 69 -16.25 18.18 -9.20
C ASP A 69 -16.07 16.70 -8.81
N ASP A 70 -16.88 15.83 -9.42
CA ASP A 70 -16.73 14.39 -9.27
C ASP A 70 -15.42 13.92 -9.92
N ILE A 71 -14.55 13.32 -9.11
CA ILE A 71 -13.25 12.83 -9.55
C ILE A 71 -13.00 11.38 -9.14
N THR A 72 -12.16 10.70 -9.91
CA THR A 72 -11.61 9.39 -9.53
C THR A 72 -10.24 9.60 -8.88
N VAL A 73 -10.01 8.94 -7.75
CA VAL A 73 -8.75 9.07 -7.00
C VAL A 73 -8.24 7.68 -6.63
N VAL A 74 -6.92 7.50 -6.74
CA VAL A 74 -6.22 6.30 -6.30
C VAL A 74 -5.21 6.69 -5.23
N GLY A 75 -5.16 5.93 -4.15
CA GLY A 75 -4.28 6.22 -3.04
C GLY A 75 -4.23 5.09 -2.03
N ARG A 76 -3.41 5.30 -1.00
CA ARG A 76 -3.27 4.41 0.16
C ARG A 76 -4.25 4.82 1.24
N ILE A 77 -4.94 3.82 1.78
CA ILE A 77 -5.75 3.99 3.00
C ILE A 77 -4.82 4.14 4.21
N ILE A 78 -5.02 5.23 4.95
CA ILE A 78 -4.30 5.55 6.17
C ILE A 78 -5.30 5.89 7.28
N GLN A 79 -4.79 5.92 8.51
CA GLN A 79 -5.52 6.47 9.63
C GLN A 79 -5.50 8.00 9.54
N GLY A 80 -6.68 8.62 9.65
CA GLY A 80 -6.82 10.06 9.64
C GLY A 80 -6.38 10.69 10.96
N ASP A 81 -6.02 11.97 10.93
CA ASP A 81 -5.49 12.72 12.08
C ASP A 81 -6.47 12.84 13.26
N ASN A 82 -7.75 12.54 13.03
CA ASN A 82 -8.79 12.51 14.07
C ASN A 82 -8.76 11.24 14.94
N ALA A 83 -7.95 10.25 14.57
CA ALA A 83 -7.79 9.06 15.37
C ALA A 83 -6.86 9.37 16.55
N GLY A 84 -7.29 9.14 17.78
CA GLY A 84 -6.43 9.30 18.94
C GLY A 84 -5.17 8.43 18.81
N GLU A 85 -4.04 8.93 19.33
CA GLU A 85 -2.69 8.32 19.21
C GLU A 85 -2.64 6.83 19.62
N ASP A 86 -3.60 6.37 20.42
CA ASP A 86 -3.68 5.00 20.95
C ASP A 86 -4.65 4.06 20.20
N SER A 87 -5.28 4.53 19.12
CA SER A 87 -6.26 3.71 18.38
C SER A 87 -5.57 2.85 17.31
N SER A 88 -5.39 1.56 17.57
CA SER A 88 -4.86 0.60 16.58
C SER A 88 -5.91 0.09 15.59
N GLN A 89 -7.18 0.45 15.78
CA GLN A 89 -8.31 0.03 14.96
C GLN A 89 -8.77 1.16 14.05
N LEU A 90 -8.84 0.89 12.74
CA LEU A 90 -9.44 1.80 11.77
C LEU A 90 -10.95 1.88 12.02
N ALA A 91 -11.41 3.05 12.45
CA ALA A 91 -12.83 3.38 12.58
C ALA A 91 -13.31 4.15 11.34
N ASP A 92 -14.60 4.04 11.03
CA ASP A 92 -15.21 4.60 9.81
C ASP A 92 -14.98 6.13 9.66
N GLY A 93 -15.02 6.88 10.77
CA GLY A 93 -14.75 8.32 10.79
C GLY A 93 -13.26 8.71 10.93
N ALA A 94 -12.37 7.73 10.98
CA ALA A 94 -10.94 7.91 11.24
C ALA A 94 -10.07 7.38 10.08
N ILE A 95 -10.64 7.32 8.87
CA ILE A 95 -9.95 6.88 7.66
C ILE A 95 -9.63 8.10 6.78
N ALA A 96 -8.42 8.15 6.25
CA ALA A 96 -8.00 9.11 5.24
C ALA A 96 -7.35 8.40 4.05
N LEU A 97 -7.36 9.09 2.91
CA LEU A 97 -6.71 8.64 1.68
C LEU A 97 -5.46 9.50 1.47
N GLU A 98 -4.33 8.83 1.23
CA GLU A 98 -3.08 9.45 0.86
C GLU A 98 -2.75 9.12 -0.60
N SER A 99 -2.68 10.13 -1.45
CA SER A 99 -2.31 9.98 -2.85
C SER A 99 -0.81 10.16 -3.09
N SER A 100 -0.35 9.79 -4.28
CA SER A 100 1.07 9.87 -4.66
C SER A 100 1.60 11.30 -4.59
N ARG A 101 2.87 11.46 -4.20
CA ARG A 101 3.55 12.76 -4.18
C ARG A 101 3.65 13.41 -5.56
N ALA A 102 3.71 12.61 -6.62
CA ALA A 102 3.75 13.12 -7.99
C ALA A 102 2.46 13.85 -8.40
N LEU A 103 1.31 13.36 -7.93
CA LEU A 103 -0.01 13.88 -8.32
C LEU A 103 -0.48 15.02 -7.40
N THR A 104 -0.34 14.84 -6.07
CA THR A 104 -0.98 15.72 -5.08
C THR A 104 -0.03 16.15 -3.96
N ASN A 105 1.28 16.04 -4.18
CA ASN A 105 2.30 16.34 -3.18
C ASN A 105 2.12 15.58 -1.84
N GLY A 106 1.51 14.39 -1.88
CA GLY A 106 1.28 13.56 -0.70
C GLY A 106 0.14 14.05 0.20
N ALA A 107 -0.79 14.82 -0.35
CA ALA A 107 -1.99 15.26 0.37
C ALA A 107 -2.74 14.08 1.00
N ARG A 108 -3.24 14.31 2.23
CA ARG A 108 -4.05 13.37 3.00
C ARG A 108 -5.43 13.96 3.16
N VAL A 109 -6.44 13.24 2.66
CA VAL A 109 -7.83 13.71 2.68
C VAL A 109 -8.69 12.72 3.44
N SER A 110 -9.35 13.17 4.50
CA SER A 110 -10.27 12.35 5.31
C SER A 110 -11.46 11.91 4.48
N LEU A 111 -11.76 10.60 4.52
CA LEU A 111 -12.89 10.03 3.80
C LEU A 111 -14.16 10.12 4.65
N ARG A 112 -15.29 10.40 3.99
CA ARG A 112 -16.62 10.34 4.60
C ARG A 112 -17.45 9.34 3.81
N PHE A 113 -17.83 8.25 4.46
CA PHE A 113 -18.64 7.22 3.84
C PHE A 113 -20.13 7.53 4.04
N ASP A 114 -20.93 7.18 3.03
CA ASP A 114 -22.39 7.19 3.17
C ASP A 114 -22.81 6.03 4.09
N LEU A 115 -23.86 6.24 4.90
CA LEU A 115 -24.41 5.22 5.80
C LEU A 115 -24.86 3.94 5.08
N ASN A 116 -25.17 4.03 3.79
CA ASN A 116 -25.61 2.92 2.96
C ASN A 116 -24.46 2.25 2.18
N LEU A 117 -23.21 2.70 2.37
CA LEU A 117 -22.07 2.13 1.67
C LEU A 117 -21.87 0.66 2.08
N LYS A 118 -21.93 -0.23 1.10
CA LYS A 118 -21.60 -1.65 1.28
C LYS A 118 -20.22 -1.93 0.72
N ILE A 119 -19.25 -2.14 1.61
CA ILE A 119 -17.93 -2.63 1.23
C ILE A 119 -18.09 -4.09 0.81
N ARG A 120 -17.88 -4.38 -0.48
CA ARG A 120 -17.79 -5.76 -0.95
C ARG A 120 -16.32 -6.15 -0.97
N GLY A 121 -15.93 -7.06 -0.08
CA GLY A 121 -14.64 -7.72 -0.20
C GLY A 121 -14.60 -8.56 -1.48
N CYS A 122 -13.46 -8.56 -2.16
CA CYS A 122 -13.17 -9.58 -3.17
C CYS A 122 -13.11 -10.95 -2.46
N PRO A 123 -13.63 -12.04 -3.05
CA PRO A 123 -13.57 -13.38 -2.48
C PRO A 123 -12.15 -13.90 -2.22
#